data_AF-A0A2U1FLN5-F1
#
_entry.id   AF-A0A2U1FLN5-F1
#
_cell.length_a   1.000
_cell.length_b   1.000
_cell.length_c   1.000
_cell.angle_alpha   90.00
_cell.angle_beta   90.00
_cell.angle_gamma   90.00
#
_symmetry.space_group_name_H-M   'P 1'
#
loop_
_entity.id
_entity.type
_entity.pdbx_description
1 polymer ?
#
loop_
_entity_poly.entity_id
_entity_poly.type
_entity_poly.pdbx_seq_one_letter_code
_entity_poly.pdbx_strand_id
1 'polypeptide(L)'
;MWEPVGPLAPSVYWRRRCVALGLALAVLGGLVWGLAGGSGGIGEPEPATVEARARAAAMTDASPADGPGPVEAALPPASPAPLLAPGDAPAPAPTPAPTPGAALFAPPGGEGFQGFLPPGVPTGSSGPLLATPTTTAPETIPTEAPPSTPLSTPPPSTPLPATSEISESTGAPAPGPCADDDLRVTARTDAQSYPAGRKPVLSLVVTNTGDAPCVRDLDAARQAVAVVRRPGDGLWGSNDCSPGDTDDVRTLRPGEDAVFSVRWSGRTSTPGCAGERTTVPPGTYQLLARLDGIMSEPVSFTLTG
;
A
#
# COMPACT_ATOMS: atom_id res chain seq x y z
N MET A 1 11.68 12.77 12.38
CA MET A 1 11.39 13.35 11.04
C MET A 1 10.47 12.35 10.36
N TRP A 2 9.14 12.56 10.39
CA TRP A 2 8.17 11.60 9.85
C TRP A 2 7.54 12.17 8.59
N GLU A 3 7.83 11.57 7.44
CA GLU A 3 7.30 11.96 6.14
C GLU A 3 6.20 10.95 5.72
N PRO A 4 4.92 11.33 5.72
CA PRO A 4 3.83 10.42 5.40
C PRO A 4 3.72 10.25 3.88
N VAL A 5 4.14 9.09 3.37
CA VAL A 5 4.04 8.71 1.95
C VAL A 5 2.68 8.10 1.62
N GLY A 6 1.69 8.97 1.38
CA GLY A 6 0.38 8.58 0.82
C GLY A 6 0.08 9.37 -0.47
N PRO A 7 -0.72 8.82 -1.41
CA PRO A 7 -0.94 9.41 -2.74
C PRO A 7 -1.87 10.66 -2.77
N LEU A 8 -2.11 11.29 -1.62
CA LEU A 8 -2.91 12.50 -1.49
C LEU A 8 -1.99 13.70 -1.25
N ALA A 9 -2.27 14.84 -1.89
CA ALA A 9 -1.43 16.03 -1.82
C ALA A 9 -1.07 16.39 -0.35
N PRO A 10 0.21 16.70 -0.04
CA PRO A 10 0.66 16.95 1.35
C PRO A 10 -0.14 18.02 2.11
N SER A 11 -0.76 18.94 1.38
CA SER A 11 -1.68 19.96 1.88
C SER A 11 -2.97 19.40 2.50
N VAL A 12 -3.50 18.27 1.99
CA VAL A 12 -4.71 17.62 2.53
C VAL A 12 -4.41 16.97 3.88
N TYR A 13 -3.26 16.29 3.99
CA TYR A 13 -2.79 15.71 5.25
C TYR A 13 -2.60 16.78 6.32
N TRP A 14 -1.85 17.84 6.01
CA TRP A 14 -1.62 18.95 6.94
C TRP A 14 -2.93 19.69 7.30
N ARG A 15 -3.85 19.92 6.35
CA ARG A 15 -5.16 20.50 6.65
C ARG A 15 -5.98 19.64 7.62
N ARG A 16 -6.08 18.33 7.38
CA ARG A 16 -6.80 17.41 8.28
C ARG A 16 -6.15 17.35 9.67
N ARG A 17 -4.82 17.34 9.75
CA ARG A 17 -4.09 17.32 11.02
C ARG A 17 -4.21 18.64 11.80
N CYS A 18 -4.18 19.79 11.13
CA CYS A 18 -4.47 21.09 11.75
C CYS A 18 -5.92 21.21 12.23
N VAL A 19 -6.90 20.73 11.46
CA VAL A 19 -8.33 20.71 11.87
C VAL A 19 -8.53 19.80 13.08
N ALA A 20 -7.92 18.61 13.10
CA ALA A 20 -7.99 17.70 14.24
C ALA A 20 -7.36 18.29 15.51
N LEU A 21 -6.18 18.91 15.40
CA LEU A 21 -5.54 19.61 16.53
C LEU A 21 -6.36 20.81 17.01
N GLY A 22 -6.95 21.59 16.08
CA GLY A 22 -7.83 22.71 16.42
C GLY A 22 -9.10 22.26 17.17
N LEU A 23 -9.74 21.17 16.71
CA LEU A 23 -10.89 20.58 17.41
C LEU A 23 -10.51 20.03 18.79
N ALA A 24 -9.38 19.33 18.91
CA ALA A 24 -8.91 18.83 20.20
C ALA A 24 -8.65 19.98 21.20
N LEU A 25 -8.01 21.07 20.76
CA LEU A 25 -7.79 22.25 21.59
C LEU A 25 -9.10 22.98 21.94
N ALA A 26 -10.07 23.04 21.02
CA ALA A 26 -11.39 23.61 21.30
C ALA A 26 -12.19 22.79 22.33
N VAL A 27 -12.14 21.45 22.25
CA VAL A 27 -12.77 20.55 23.23
C VAL A 27 -12.10 20.66 24.61
N LEU A 28 -10.77 20.68 24.67
CA LEU A 28 -10.03 20.88 25.92
C LEU A 28 -10.30 22.26 26.52
N GLY A 29 -10.33 23.31 25.69
CA GLY A 29 -10.71 24.67 26.12
C GLY A 29 -12.15 24.73 26.65
N GLY A 30 -13.10 24.06 25.98
CA GLY A 30 -14.48 23.95 26.42
C GLY A 30 -14.66 23.18 27.74
N LEU A 31 -13.89 22.10 27.95
CA LEU A 31 -13.86 21.35 29.21
C LEU A 31 -13.29 22.19 30.36
N VAL A 32 -12.15 22.86 30.14
CA VAL A 32 -11.54 23.75 31.13
C VAL A 32 -12.47 24.93 31.45
N TRP A 33 -13.14 25.51 30.44
CA TRP A 33 -14.10 26.59 30.63
C TRP A 33 -15.38 26.11 31.35
N GLY A 34 -15.88 24.92 31.05
CA GLY A 34 -17.03 24.33 31.74
C GLY A 34 -16.75 24.05 33.23
N LEU A 35 -15.55 23.54 33.54
CA LEU A 35 -15.13 23.28 34.92
C LEU A 35 -14.79 24.56 35.70
N ALA A 36 -14.34 25.63 35.02
CA ALA A 36 -14.03 26.92 35.66
C ALA A 36 -15.21 27.91 35.69
N GLY A 37 -16.19 27.77 34.80
CA GLY A 37 -17.33 28.67 34.63
C GLY A 37 -18.67 28.10 35.13
N GLY A 38 -18.71 26.83 35.54
CA GLY A 38 -19.91 26.09 35.97
C GLY A 38 -20.51 26.50 37.33
N SER A 39 -20.59 27.79 37.64
CA SER A 39 -21.36 28.29 38.79
C SER A 39 -22.79 28.63 38.35
N GLY A 40 -23.68 27.64 38.36
CA GLY A 40 -25.00 27.79 37.72
C GLY A 40 -26.09 26.79 38.13
N GLY A 41 -26.46 26.79 39.41
CA GLY A 41 -27.82 26.45 39.87
C GLY A 41 -28.32 25.02 39.65
N ILE A 42 -28.11 24.15 40.65
CA ILE A 42 -29.08 23.10 40.99
C ILE A 42 -29.77 23.51 42.30
N GLY A 43 -31.10 23.50 42.29
CA GLY A 43 -31.92 23.96 43.41
C GLY A 43 -31.89 22.99 44.58
N GLU A 44 -31.78 23.56 45.78
CA GLU A 44 -31.89 22.87 47.06
C GLU A 44 -33.35 22.45 47.35
N PRO A 45 -33.58 21.23 47.85
CA PRO A 45 -34.66 21.00 48.80
C PRO A 45 -34.10 20.70 50.20
N GLU A 46 -34.78 21.26 51.22
CA GLU A 46 -34.38 21.27 52.63
C GLU A 46 -34.19 19.88 53.29
N PRO A 47 -33.43 19.83 54.41
CA PRO A 47 -33.26 18.62 55.20
C PRO A 47 -34.38 18.44 56.24
N ALA A 48 -35.01 17.26 56.24
CA ALA A 48 -35.80 16.78 57.37
C ALA A 48 -35.05 15.64 58.09
N THR A 49 -34.37 15.97 59.19
CA THR A 49 -34.17 15.00 60.28
C THR A 49 -35.56 14.66 60.84
N VAL A 50 -35.87 13.41 61.21
CA VAL A 50 -35.46 12.63 62.39
C VAL A 50 -35.89 11.18 62.05
N GLU A 51 -35.19 10.09 62.40
CA GLU A 51 -35.39 9.40 63.69
C GLU A 51 -34.41 8.23 63.96
N ALA A 52 -34.20 7.94 65.24
CA ALA A 52 -33.73 6.67 65.83
C ALA A 52 -32.42 6.03 65.33
N ARG A 53 -31.31 6.63 65.77
CA ARG A 53 -30.13 5.89 66.23
C ARG A 53 -30.52 4.93 67.37
N ALA A 54 -30.39 3.60 67.20
CA ALA A 54 -29.75 2.65 68.14
C ALA A 54 -30.31 1.19 68.18
N ARG A 55 -29.39 0.24 67.96
CA ARG A 55 -29.16 -1.00 68.74
C ARG A 55 -30.26 -2.10 68.84
N ALA A 56 -29.97 -3.18 68.12
CA ALA A 56 -29.76 -4.55 68.64
C ALA A 56 -30.94 -5.34 69.24
N ALA A 57 -31.44 -6.30 68.44
CA ALA A 57 -31.87 -7.68 68.78
C ALA A 57 -32.55 -8.25 67.51
N ALA A 58 -32.61 -9.54 67.17
CA ALA A 58 -31.90 -10.77 67.53
C ALA A 58 -32.60 -11.90 66.74
N MET A 59 -31.84 -12.71 65.98
CA MET A 59 -32.09 -14.13 65.59
C MET A 59 -33.44 -14.61 64.99
N THR A 60 -33.38 -15.79 64.33
CA THR A 60 -34.49 -16.56 63.69
C THR A 60 -35.12 -15.87 62.46
N ASP A 61 -35.21 -16.45 61.26
CA ASP A 61 -34.80 -17.77 60.72
C ASP A 61 -34.69 -17.65 59.16
N ALA A 62 -34.22 -18.60 58.33
CA ALA A 62 -33.82 -20.01 58.50
C ALA A 62 -32.77 -20.45 57.43
N SER A 63 -32.43 -21.74 57.44
CA SER A 63 -31.83 -22.55 56.34
C SER A 63 -32.62 -23.89 56.30
N PRO A 64 -32.59 -24.79 55.28
CA PRO A 64 -31.42 -25.15 54.45
C PRO A 64 -31.66 -25.62 52.99
N ALA A 65 -30.55 -26.03 52.33
CA ALA A 65 -30.45 -27.03 51.24
C ALA A 65 -31.06 -26.65 49.86
N ASP A 66 -30.65 -27.18 48.71
CA ASP A 66 -29.60 -28.17 48.35
C ASP A 66 -29.13 -27.88 46.90
N GLY A 67 -28.00 -28.44 46.43
CA GLY A 67 -27.57 -28.29 45.02
C GLY A 67 -26.06 -28.09 44.79
N PRO A 68 -25.33 -29.08 44.23
CA PRO A 68 -23.86 -29.09 44.26
C PRO A 68 -23.15 -28.68 42.95
N GLY A 69 -21.90 -28.20 43.11
CA GLY A 69 -20.77 -28.65 42.27
C GLY A 69 -20.33 -27.75 41.10
N PRO A 70 -19.10 -27.21 41.12
CA PRO A 70 -18.45 -26.71 39.91
C PRO A 70 -17.85 -27.89 39.11
N VAL A 71 -18.14 -27.97 37.81
CA VAL A 71 -17.47 -28.94 36.92
C VAL A 71 -16.23 -28.31 36.30
N GLU A 72 -15.09 -28.56 36.95
CA GLU A 72 -13.77 -28.44 36.33
C GLU A 72 -13.62 -29.54 35.26
N ALA A 73 -13.51 -29.13 33.99
CA ALA A 73 -13.15 -29.99 32.87
C ALA A 73 -12.14 -29.23 32.00
N ALA A 74 -10.86 -29.43 32.27
CA ALA A 74 -10.02 -30.47 31.66
C ALA A 74 -9.37 -29.99 30.35
N LEU A 75 -8.07 -29.73 30.45
CA LEU A 75 -7.18 -29.40 29.35
C LEU A 75 -7.22 -30.50 28.26
N PRO A 76 -7.22 -30.15 26.95
CA PRO A 76 -7.04 -31.15 25.91
C PRO A 76 -5.62 -31.74 25.97
N PRO A 77 -5.44 -33.06 25.81
CA PRO A 77 -4.12 -33.68 25.85
C PRO A 77 -3.27 -33.28 24.64
N ALA A 78 -1.97 -33.08 24.88
CA ALA A 78 -1.00 -32.87 23.82
C ALA A 78 -0.93 -34.07 22.88
N SER A 79 -1.02 -33.83 21.58
CA SER A 79 -0.79 -34.87 20.56
C SER A 79 0.70 -35.27 20.53
N PRO A 80 1.03 -36.58 20.49
CA PRO A 80 2.42 -37.02 20.41
C PRO A 80 3.00 -36.74 19.02
N ALA A 81 4.23 -36.23 18.98
CA ALA A 81 4.99 -36.08 17.74
C ALA A 81 5.44 -37.45 17.20
N PRO A 82 5.40 -37.69 15.88
CA PRO A 82 6.00 -38.88 15.27
C PRO A 82 7.54 -38.75 15.24
N LEU A 83 8.22 -39.70 15.86
CA LEU A 83 9.68 -39.83 15.83
C LEU A 83 10.15 -40.58 14.57
N LEU A 84 11.09 -39.97 13.84
CA LEU A 84 12.02 -40.51 12.84
C LEU A 84 11.51 -41.41 11.70
N ALA A 85 11.83 -40.97 10.48
CA ALA A 85 12.66 -41.77 9.59
C ALA A 85 13.80 -40.87 9.02
N PRO A 86 15.07 -41.29 9.06
CA PRO A 86 16.14 -40.57 8.36
C PRO A 86 16.04 -40.85 6.85
N GLY A 87 15.52 -39.87 6.10
CA GLY A 87 15.50 -39.91 4.63
C GLY A 87 16.90 -39.76 4.05
N ASP A 88 17.24 -40.66 3.13
CA ASP A 88 18.54 -40.75 2.44
C ASP A 88 18.96 -39.42 1.76
N ALA A 89 20.27 -39.15 1.73
CA ALA A 89 20.81 -37.94 1.13
C ALA A 89 21.04 -38.16 -0.38
N PRO A 90 20.35 -37.44 -1.29
CA PRO A 90 20.61 -37.58 -2.71
C PRO A 90 22.05 -37.15 -3.04
N ALA A 91 22.82 -38.08 -3.61
CA ALA A 91 24.19 -37.86 -4.02
C ALA A 91 24.32 -36.69 -5.03
N PRO A 92 25.46 -35.97 -5.04
CA PRO A 92 25.66 -34.86 -5.96
C PRO A 92 25.63 -35.31 -7.42
N ALA A 93 24.86 -34.61 -8.25
CA ALA A 93 24.84 -34.84 -9.70
C ALA A 93 26.21 -34.51 -10.32
N PRO A 94 26.69 -35.29 -11.31
CA PRO A 94 27.98 -35.04 -11.95
C PRO A 94 27.95 -33.80 -12.85
N THR A 95 28.86 -32.86 -12.59
CA THR A 95 29.15 -31.70 -13.45
C THR A 95 29.69 -32.15 -14.82
N PRO A 96 29.28 -31.53 -15.95
CA PRO A 96 29.59 -32.03 -17.30
C PRO A 96 31.06 -31.91 -17.70
N ALA A 97 31.48 -32.83 -18.59
CA ALA A 97 32.77 -32.78 -19.27
C ALA A 97 32.78 -31.71 -20.38
N PRO A 98 33.93 -31.07 -20.68
CA PRO A 98 34.05 -30.10 -21.76
C PRO A 98 34.13 -30.80 -23.13
N THR A 99 33.26 -30.40 -24.07
CA THR A 99 33.39 -30.76 -25.49
C THR A 99 34.43 -29.88 -26.18
N PRO A 100 35.50 -30.46 -26.77
CA PRO A 100 36.46 -29.69 -27.55
C PRO A 100 36.08 -29.63 -29.05
N GLY A 101 36.12 -28.43 -29.64
CA GLY A 101 36.46 -28.25 -31.06
C GLY A 101 35.32 -27.97 -32.05
N ALA A 102 35.17 -26.71 -32.42
CA ALA A 102 34.87 -26.22 -33.79
C ALA A 102 35.13 -24.70 -33.79
N ALA A 103 36.35 -24.22 -34.02
CA ALA A 103 37.02 -24.10 -35.31
C ALA A 103 36.46 -22.96 -36.21
N LEU A 104 37.28 -21.91 -36.34
CA LEU A 104 37.50 -21.11 -37.56
C LEU A 104 36.29 -20.37 -38.18
N PHE A 105 36.21 -19.06 -37.92
CA PHE A 105 35.94 -18.09 -38.99
C PHE A 105 36.79 -16.83 -38.80
N ALA A 106 37.64 -16.53 -39.78
CA ALA A 106 38.47 -15.34 -39.83
C ALA A 106 37.76 -14.22 -40.63
N PRO A 107 38.06 -12.93 -40.39
CA PRO A 107 37.46 -11.82 -41.14
C PRO A 107 38.16 -11.60 -42.49
N PRO A 108 37.43 -11.26 -43.56
CA PRO A 108 38.02 -10.62 -44.73
C PRO A 108 38.30 -9.13 -44.42
N GLY A 109 39.48 -8.65 -44.82
CA GLY A 109 39.82 -7.24 -44.73
C GLY A 109 39.31 -6.41 -45.92
N GLY A 110 39.23 -5.10 -45.70
CA GLY A 110 39.10 -4.05 -46.71
C GLY A 110 39.58 -2.75 -46.06
N GLU A 111 40.84 -2.36 -46.22
CA GLU A 111 41.34 -1.58 -47.37
C GLU A 111 40.85 -0.12 -47.35
N GLY A 112 41.70 0.73 -46.76
CA GLY A 112 41.95 2.13 -47.15
C GLY A 112 40.79 3.10 -47.38
N PHE A 113 40.66 4.09 -46.50
CA PHE A 113 40.41 5.46 -46.96
C PHE A 113 41.26 6.48 -46.21
N GLN A 114 42.09 7.21 -46.95
CA GLN A 114 42.86 8.33 -46.43
C GLN A 114 42.03 9.60 -46.48
N GLY A 115 42.11 10.40 -45.40
CA GLY A 115 41.99 11.86 -45.36
C GLY A 115 40.86 12.55 -46.13
N PHE A 116 39.98 13.23 -45.38
CA PHE A 116 39.75 14.65 -45.64
C PHE A 116 39.35 15.42 -44.37
N LEU A 117 40.17 16.39 -43.98
CA LEU A 117 39.79 17.48 -43.08
C LEU A 117 39.26 18.64 -43.93
N PRO A 118 38.16 19.30 -43.55
CA PRO A 118 37.93 20.70 -43.90
C PRO A 118 38.14 21.62 -42.68
N PRO A 119 38.89 22.73 -42.82
CA PRO A 119 39.00 23.77 -41.80
C PRO A 119 37.93 24.86 -41.98
N GLY A 120 37.85 25.78 -41.01
CA GLY A 120 37.43 27.16 -41.28
C GLY A 120 36.05 27.58 -40.76
N VAL A 121 36.08 28.35 -39.66
CA VAL A 121 35.06 29.35 -39.33
C VAL A 121 34.91 30.40 -40.45
N PRO A 122 33.78 31.13 -40.47
CA PRO A 122 33.95 32.56 -40.20
C PRO A 122 32.98 33.15 -39.16
N THR A 123 33.45 34.23 -38.56
CA THR A 123 32.81 35.02 -37.50
C THR A 123 31.91 36.12 -38.07
N GLY A 124 30.78 36.42 -37.41
CA GLY A 124 29.99 37.64 -37.58
C GLY A 124 28.88 37.67 -36.51
N SER A 125 28.84 38.54 -35.49
CA SER A 125 29.05 40.00 -35.35
C SER A 125 27.79 40.83 -35.62
N SER A 126 27.25 41.41 -34.54
CA SER A 126 26.37 42.60 -34.46
C SER A 126 24.99 42.53 -35.17
N GLY A 127 23.87 42.99 -34.61
CA GLY A 127 23.61 43.69 -33.33
C GLY A 127 22.09 43.76 -33.06
N PRO A 128 21.63 44.48 -32.03
CA PRO A 128 20.23 44.48 -31.58
C PRO A 128 19.36 45.46 -32.39
N LEU A 129 18.02 45.31 -32.33
CA LEU A 129 17.06 46.43 -32.31
C LEU A 129 15.64 45.98 -31.92
N LEU A 130 14.80 46.94 -31.54
CA LEU A 130 13.48 46.77 -30.90
C LEU A 130 12.37 46.38 -31.88
N ALA A 131 11.40 45.58 -31.41
CA ALA A 131 9.97 45.79 -31.67
C ALA A 131 9.13 45.06 -30.60
N THR A 132 8.29 45.80 -29.87
CA THR A 132 7.24 45.25 -28.99
C THR A 132 5.85 45.50 -29.64
N PRO A 133 4.72 45.10 -29.02
CA PRO A 133 3.66 44.37 -29.71
C PRO A 133 2.63 45.28 -30.40
N THR A 134 1.75 44.73 -31.24
CA THR A 134 0.39 45.27 -31.48
C THR A 134 -0.51 44.27 -32.22
N THR A 135 -1.69 44.03 -31.63
CA THR A 135 -3.01 43.77 -32.24
C THR A 135 -3.12 42.94 -33.53
N THR A 136 -3.86 41.82 -33.42
CA THR A 136 -5.11 41.63 -34.21
C THR A 136 -6.11 40.78 -33.42
N ALA A 137 -7.21 41.43 -33.07
CA ALA A 137 -8.54 40.91 -32.75
C ALA A 137 -9.52 42.00 -33.24
N PRO A 138 -10.82 41.74 -33.46
CA PRO A 138 -11.57 40.49 -33.21
C PRO A 138 -12.21 39.89 -34.48
N GLU A 139 -12.63 38.63 -34.41
CA GLU A 139 -13.74 38.14 -35.23
C GLU A 139 -14.94 37.85 -34.32
N THR A 140 -16.15 38.12 -34.80
CA THR A 140 -17.31 38.40 -33.95
C THR A 140 -18.55 37.68 -34.49
N ILE A 141 -19.41 37.20 -33.56
CA ILE A 141 -20.80 36.71 -33.76
C ILE A 141 -21.00 35.48 -34.69
N PRO A 142 -22.06 34.65 -34.50
CA PRO A 142 -23.22 34.87 -33.65
C PRO A 142 -23.47 33.86 -32.51
N THR A 143 -24.05 34.41 -31.43
CA THR A 143 -24.89 33.70 -30.46
C THR A 143 -26.05 33.00 -31.16
N GLU A 144 -26.17 31.69 -31.02
CA GLU A 144 -27.43 30.97 -31.27
C GLU A 144 -28.22 30.87 -29.96
N ALA A 145 -29.46 31.35 -29.97
CA ALA A 145 -30.34 31.34 -28.80
C ALA A 145 -31.01 29.96 -28.63
N PRO A 146 -31.26 29.50 -27.39
CA PRO A 146 -31.90 28.20 -27.16
C PRO A 146 -33.38 28.23 -27.62
N PRO A 147 -33.88 27.21 -28.33
CA PRO A 147 -35.31 27.06 -28.57
C PRO A 147 -36.01 26.69 -27.26
N SER A 148 -36.96 27.53 -26.83
CA SER A 148 -37.83 27.26 -25.68
C SER A 148 -38.83 26.15 -26.00
N THR A 149 -38.67 24.97 -25.39
CA THR A 149 -39.68 23.90 -25.42
C THR A 149 -40.79 24.20 -24.40
N PRO A 150 -42.07 24.23 -24.78
CA PRO A 150 -43.17 24.50 -23.84
C PRO A 150 -43.47 23.30 -22.91
N LEU A 151 -44.15 23.62 -21.81
CA LEU A 151 -44.66 22.70 -20.79
C LEU A 151 -45.36 21.45 -21.38
N SER A 152 -44.92 20.28 -20.96
CA SER A 152 -45.75 19.07 -20.96
C SER A 152 -46.38 18.87 -19.58
N THR A 153 -47.70 19.01 -19.53
CA THR A 153 -48.56 18.72 -18.36
C THR A 153 -48.41 17.25 -17.92
N PRO A 154 -48.29 16.94 -16.62
CA PRO A 154 -48.29 15.56 -16.15
C PRO A 154 -49.69 14.93 -16.25
N PRO A 155 -49.83 13.67 -16.71
CA PRO A 155 -51.09 12.94 -16.62
C PRO A 155 -51.41 12.56 -15.16
N PRO A 156 -52.70 12.37 -14.80
CA PRO A 156 -53.10 12.09 -13.42
C PRO A 156 -52.69 10.68 -12.95
N SER A 157 -52.33 10.60 -11.68
CA SER A 157 -51.92 9.36 -11.00
C SER A 157 -52.99 8.27 -11.05
N THR A 158 -52.67 7.13 -11.63
CA THR A 158 -53.39 5.87 -11.39
C THR A 158 -52.63 5.10 -10.30
N PRO A 159 -53.25 4.77 -9.14
CA PRO A 159 -52.59 3.96 -8.14
C PRO A 159 -52.54 2.50 -8.60
N LEU A 160 -51.39 2.06 -9.11
CA LEU A 160 -51.09 0.63 -9.20
C LEU A 160 -50.97 0.06 -7.78
N PRO A 161 -51.49 -1.14 -7.49
CA PRO A 161 -51.27 -1.79 -6.21
C PRO A 161 -49.77 -2.04 -6.05
N ALA A 162 -49.23 -1.62 -4.91
CA ALA A 162 -47.88 -1.98 -4.50
C ALA A 162 -47.84 -3.47 -4.12
N THR A 163 -47.72 -4.34 -5.14
CA THR A 163 -47.05 -5.62 -4.96
C THR A 163 -45.60 -5.32 -4.66
N SER A 164 -45.32 -5.05 -3.38
CA SER A 164 -43.98 -5.09 -2.82
C SER A 164 -43.55 -6.56 -2.79
N GLU A 165 -43.18 -7.09 -3.95
CA GLU A 165 -42.30 -8.24 -4.03
C GLU A 165 -40.98 -7.83 -3.39
N ILE A 166 -40.89 -8.07 -2.08
CA ILE A 166 -39.64 -8.17 -1.36
C ILE A 166 -38.96 -9.41 -1.93
N SER A 167 -38.30 -9.23 -3.07
CA SER A 167 -37.26 -10.14 -3.49
C SER A 167 -36.22 -10.11 -2.38
N GLU A 168 -36.19 -11.18 -1.59
CA GLU A 168 -35.01 -11.54 -0.82
C GLU A 168 -33.87 -11.73 -1.81
N SER A 169 -33.18 -10.62 -2.08
CA SER A 169 -31.87 -10.65 -2.71
C SER A 169 -30.97 -11.34 -1.71
N THR A 170 -30.86 -12.66 -1.86
CA THR A 170 -29.85 -13.47 -1.18
C THR A 170 -28.52 -12.80 -1.47
N GLY A 171 -28.03 -12.02 -0.50
CA GLY A 171 -26.81 -11.24 -0.67
C GLY A 171 -25.71 -12.18 -1.10
N ALA A 172 -24.99 -11.81 -2.16
CA ALA A 172 -23.87 -12.61 -2.65
C ALA A 172 -22.96 -12.95 -1.45
N PRO A 173 -22.53 -14.22 -1.29
CA PRO A 173 -21.74 -14.63 -0.15
C PRO A 173 -20.52 -13.73 -0.01
N ALA A 174 -20.19 -13.36 1.23
CA ALA A 174 -19.02 -12.53 1.50
C ALA A 174 -17.76 -13.17 0.89
N PRO A 175 -16.88 -12.38 0.25
CA PRO A 175 -15.69 -12.92 -0.42
C PRO A 175 -14.81 -13.69 0.57
N GLY A 176 -14.43 -14.92 0.20
CA GLY A 176 -13.51 -15.74 0.98
C GLY A 176 -12.07 -15.22 0.92
N PRO A 177 -11.12 -15.81 1.67
CA PRO A 177 -9.72 -15.45 1.57
C PRO A 177 -9.16 -15.79 0.18
N CYS A 178 -8.28 -14.95 -0.37
CA CYS A 178 -7.54 -15.28 -1.60
C CYS A 178 -6.52 -16.39 -1.32
N ALA A 179 -6.62 -17.50 -2.06
CA ALA A 179 -5.57 -18.52 -2.07
C ALA A 179 -4.29 -17.96 -2.71
N ASP A 180 -3.14 -18.57 -2.42
CA ASP A 180 -1.87 -18.14 -3.01
C ASP A 180 -1.83 -18.39 -4.53
N ASP A 181 -2.46 -19.46 -5.01
CA ASP A 181 -2.56 -19.80 -6.44
C ASP A 181 -3.49 -18.85 -7.24
N ASP A 182 -4.44 -18.20 -6.56
CA ASP A 182 -5.34 -17.19 -7.16
C ASP A 182 -4.66 -15.81 -7.27
N LEU A 183 -3.43 -15.65 -6.75
CA LEU A 183 -2.72 -14.38 -6.70
C LEU A 183 -1.43 -14.40 -7.52
N ARG A 184 -1.32 -13.45 -8.46
CA ARG A 184 -0.08 -13.19 -9.19
C ARG A 184 0.66 -11.99 -8.60
N VAL A 185 1.91 -12.21 -8.17
CA VAL A 185 2.83 -11.12 -7.78
C VAL A 185 3.75 -10.77 -8.95
N THR A 186 3.85 -9.50 -9.31
CA THR A 186 4.82 -9.00 -10.30
C THR A 186 5.66 -7.85 -9.75
N ALA A 187 6.95 -7.88 -10.05
CA ALA A 187 7.83 -6.72 -9.88
C ALA A 187 7.64 -5.76 -11.06
N ARG A 188 7.67 -4.44 -10.82
CA ARG A 188 7.70 -3.40 -11.85
C ARG A 188 8.70 -2.30 -11.45
N THR A 189 9.22 -1.58 -12.42
CA THR A 189 10.20 -0.49 -12.22
C THR A 189 9.86 0.66 -13.18
N ASP A 190 10.04 1.92 -12.77
CA ASP A 190 9.58 3.08 -13.56
C ASP A 190 10.36 3.34 -14.86
N ALA A 191 11.58 2.78 -14.98
CA ALA A 191 12.37 2.72 -16.20
C ALA A 191 13.27 1.46 -16.19
N GLN A 192 13.76 1.04 -17.36
CA GLN A 192 14.69 -0.10 -17.46
C GLN A 192 16.17 0.29 -17.30
N SER A 193 16.49 1.59 -17.33
CA SER A 193 17.85 2.13 -17.23
C SER A 193 17.87 3.44 -16.46
N TYR A 194 18.83 3.59 -15.56
CA TYR A 194 18.98 4.78 -14.70
C TYR A 194 20.45 5.22 -14.60
N PRO A 195 20.75 6.53 -14.72
CA PRO A 195 22.03 7.07 -14.28
C PRO A 195 22.27 6.81 -12.79
N ALA A 196 23.51 6.49 -12.42
CA ALA A 196 23.93 6.30 -11.04
C ALA A 196 23.57 7.52 -10.17
N GLY A 197 23.11 7.26 -8.95
CA GLY A 197 22.62 8.30 -8.03
C GLY A 197 21.17 8.78 -8.29
N ARG A 198 20.50 8.33 -9.36
CA ARG A 198 19.04 8.39 -9.43
C ARG A 198 18.41 7.46 -8.37
N LYS A 199 17.14 7.70 -8.08
CA LYS A 199 16.36 6.96 -7.09
C LYS A 199 15.18 6.25 -7.79
N PRO A 200 15.37 5.03 -8.31
CA PRO A 200 14.32 4.26 -8.98
C PRO A 200 13.06 4.12 -8.13
N VAL A 201 11.90 4.10 -8.78
CA VAL A 201 10.65 3.67 -8.17
C VAL A 201 10.49 2.19 -8.50
N LEU A 202 10.61 1.37 -7.45
CA LEU A 202 10.46 -0.08 -7.52
C LEU A 202 9.07 -0.43 -6.98
N SER A 203 8.33 -1.27 -7.69
CA SER A 203 6.95 -1.58 -7.35
C SER A 203 6.72 -3.09 -7.26
N LEU A 204 5.91 -3.47 -6.29
CA LEU A 204 5.25 -4.76 -6.18
C LEU A 204 3.79 -4.58 -6.62
N VAL A 205 3.31 -5.48 -7.46
CA VAL A 205 1.91 -5.52 -7.89
C VAL A 205 1.33 -6.89 -7.61
N VAL A 206 0.22 -6.92 -6.86
CA VAL A 206 -0.56 -8.12 -6.59
C VAL A 206 -1.82 -8.05 -7.45
N THR A 207 -2.03 -9.06 -8.29
CA THR A 207 -3.22 -9.19 -9.14
C THR A 207 -4.01 -10.42 -8.71
N ASN A 208 -5.31 -10.29 -8.46
CA ASN A 208 -6.19 -11.45 -8.35
C ASN A 208 -6.43 -12.03 -9.75
N THR A 209 -5.99 -13.27 -9.98
CA THR A 209 -6.13 -14.00 -11.25
C THR A 209 -7.23 -15.07 -11.23
N GLY A 210 -7.93 -15.24 -10.10
CA GLY A 210 -9.12 -16.09 -9.99
C GLY A 210 -10.40 -15.39 -10.47
N ASP A 211 -11.47 -16.17 -10.67
CA ASP A 211 -12.74 -15.71 -11.25
C ASP A 211 -13.70 -15.04 -10.24
N ALA A 212 -13.36 -15.02 -8.95
CA ALA A 212 -14.19 -14.46 -7.88
C ALA A 212 -13.46 -13.38 -7.07
N PRO A 213 -14.18 -12.40 -6.48
CA PRO A 213 -13.58 -11.48 -5.52
C PRO A 213 -13.18 -12.23 -4.25
N CYS A 214 -12.00 -11.91 -3.72
CA CYS A 214 -11.44 -12.54 -2.53
C CYS A 214 -10.76 -11.51 -1.63
N VAL A 215 -10.56 -11.83 -0.35
CA VAL A 215 -9.93 -10.96 0.64
C VAL A 215 -8.48 -11.37 0.88
N ARG A 216 -7.54 -10.43 0.81
CA ARG A 216 -6.14 -10.67 1.15
C ARG A 216 -5.59 -9.59 2.09
N ASP A 217 -4.83 -10.05 3.06
CA ASP A 217 -3.93 -9.26 3.88
C ASP A 217 -2.68 -8.92 3.04
N LEU A 218 -2.46 -7.63 2.80
CA LEU A 218 -1.35 -7.08 1.99
C LEU A 218 -0.38 -6.26 2.85
N ASP A 219 -0.30 -6.60 4.14
CA ASP A 219 0.45 -5.86 5.15
C ASP A 219 1.91 -5.64 4.75
N ALA A 220 2.45 -4.48 5.15
CA ALA A 220 3.81 -4.06 4.79
C ALA A 220 4.92 -5.01 5.29
N ALA A 221 4.64 -5.88 6.27
CA ALA A 221 5.54 -6.92 6.75
C ALA A 221 5.62 -8.13 5.81
N ARG A 222 4.50 -8.46 5.14
CA ARG A 222 4.36 -9.63 4.26
C ARG A 222 4.94 -9.39 2.87
N GLN A 223 4.71 -8.18 2.36
CA GLN A 223 5.26 -7.75 1.08
C GLN A 223 6.74 -7.38 1.21
N ALA A 224 7.54 -7.69 0.19
CA ALA A 224 8.91 -7.22 0.08
C ALA A 224 9.33 -7.02 -1.38
N VAL A 225 10.16 -6.02 -1.63
CA VAL A 225 10.83 -5.80 -2.91
C VAL A 225 12.34 -5.85 -2.68
N ALA A 226 13.06 -6.64 -3.47
CA ALA A 226 14.50 -6.82 -3.35
C ALA A 226 15.21 -6.57 -4.68
N VAL A 227 16.36 -5.89 -4.60
CA VAL A 227 17.31 -5.76 -5.71
C VAL A 227 18.41 -6.80 -5.49
N VAL A 228 18.72 -7.57 -6.53
CA VAL A 228 19.71 -8.65 -6.51
C VAL A 228 20.61 -8.56 -7.74
N ARG A 229 21.83 -9.12 -7.68
CA ARG A 229 22.64 -9.32 -8.90
C ARG A 229 22.22 -10.57 -9.67
N ARG A 230 21.89 -11.62 -8.92
CA ARG A 230 21.36 -12.92 -9.34
C ARG A 230 20.41 -13.41 -8.23
N PRO A 231 19.47 -14.31 -8.51
CA PRO A 231 18.61 -14.89 -7.46
C PRO A 231 19.46 -15.48 -6.33
N GLY A 232 19.16 -15.12 -5.07
CA GLY A 232 19.94 -15.48 -3.88
C GLY A 232 21.12 -14.54 -3.53
N ASP A 233 21.55 -13.66 -4.44
CA ASP A 233 22.64 -12.68 -4.26
C ASP A 233 22.04 -11.31 -3.91
N GLY A 234 21.49 -11.22 -2.69
CA GLY A 234 20.74 -10.09 -2.17
C GLY A 234 21.59 -8.83 -1.94
N LEU A 235 21.23 -7.72 -2.61
CA LEU A 235 21.98 -6.46 -2.55
C LEU A 235 21.28 -5.39 -1.70
N TRP A 236 19.94 -5.40 -1.71
CA TRP A 236 19.07 -4.48 -0.99
C TRP A 236 17.65 -5.05 -0.92
N GLY A 237 16.96 -4.88 0.22
CA GLY A 237 15.53 -5.17 0.38
C GLY A 237 14.76 -4.00 0.99
N SER A 238 13.48 -3.85 0.63
CA SER A 238 12.58 -2.82 1.18
C SER A 238 12.47 -2.90 2.70
N ASN A 239 12.38 -4.13 3.23
CA ASN A 239 12.09 -4.40 4.64
C ASN A 239 13.37 -4.50 5.48
N ASP A 240 14.56 -4.42 4.87
CA ASP A 240 15.85 -4.51 5.57
C ASP A 240 16.00 -3.42 6.64
N CYS A 241 15.51 -2.23 6.34
CA CYS A 241 15.74 -1.01 7.11
C CYS A 241 14.47 -0.43 7.74
N SER A 242 13.32 -0.87 7.27
CA SER A 242 11.99 -0.45 7.73
C SER A 242 11.04 -1.59 7.40
N PRO A 243 11.09 -2.72 8.13
CA PRO A 243 9.99 -3.67 8.09
C PRO A 243 8.73 -2.90 8.47
N GLY A 244 7.70 -2.98 7.62
CA GLY A 244 6.52 -2.14 7.79
C GLY A 244 5.45 -2.81 8.64
N ASP A 245 5.00 -2.13 9.69
CA ASP A 245 3.95 -2.62 10.60
C ASP A 245 2.60 -1.95 10.27
N THR A 246 2.18 -2.01 9.00
CA THR A 246 0.91 -1.39 8.55
C THR A 246 -0.07 -2.45 8.09
N ASP A 247 -1.22 -2.52 8.78
CA ASP A 247 -2.36 -3.36 8.41
C ASP A 247 -3.01 -2.84 7.10
N ASP A 248 -3.21 -3.72 6.12
CA ASP A 248 -3.81 -3.42 4.81
C ASP A 248 -4.57 -4.63 4.23
N VAL A 249 -5.70 -4.96 4.87
CA VAL A 249 -6.61 -6.01 4.39
C VAL A 249 -7.53 -5.46 3.29
N ARG A 250 -7.46 -6.04 2.09
CA ARG A 250 -8.24 -5.60 0.92
C ARG A 250 -9.07 -6.73 0.32
N THR A 251 -10.22 -6.36 -0.27
CA THR A 251 -10.94 -7.23 -1.20
C THR A 251 -10.44 -6.95 -2.61
N LEU A 252 -9.90 -7.94 -3.30
CA LEU A 252 -9.43 -7.85 -4.68
C LEU A 252 -10.45 -8.50 -5.61
N ARG A 253 -10.97 -7.77 -6.59
CA ARG A 253 -11.82 -8.33 -7.66
C ARG A 253 -10.96 -9.08 -8.69
N PRO A 254 -11.56 -9.98 -9.51
CA PRO A 254 -10.88 -10.59 -10.65
C PRO A 254 -10.21 -9.52 -11.55
N GLY A 255 -8.91 -9.68 -11.78
CA GLY A 255 -8.08 -8.74 -12.56
C GLY A 255 -7.74 -7.42 -11.85
N GLU A 256 -8.04 -7.26 -10.56
CA GLU A 256 -7.70 -6.03 -9.81
C GLU A 256 -6.24 -6.02 -9.35
N ASP A 257 -5.50 -4.96 -9.70
CA ASP A 257 -4.11 -4.71 -9.32
C ASP A 257 -4.03 -3.88 -8.01
N ALA A 258 -3.45 -4.45 -6.95
CA ALA A 258 -2.95 -3.71 -5.79
C ALA A 258 -1.47 -3.37 -5.97
N VAL A 259 -1.14 -2.08 -6.08
CA VAL A 259 0.21 -1.58 -6.37
C VAL A 259 0.84 -0.94 -5.14
N PHE A 260 2.05 -1.38 -4.80
CA PHE A 260 2.86 -0.87 -3.70
C PHE A 260 4.23 -0.44 -4.24
N SER A 261 4.69 0.77 -3.88
CA SER A 261 5.87 1.37 -4.50
C SER A 261 6.83 1.94 -3.47
N VAL A 262 8.12 1.65 -3.64
CA VAL A 262 9.22 2.11 -2.80
C VAL A 262 10.26 2.85 -3.65
N ARG A 263 10.75 3.97 -3.13
CA ARG A 263 11.82 4.74 -3.79
C ARG A 263 13.18 4.30 -3.27
N TRP A 264 13.89 3.50 -4.06
CA TRP A 264 15.20 3.02 -3.69
C TRP A 264 16.25 4.13 -3.80
N SER A 265 17.21 4.15 -2.87
CA SER A 265 18.27 5.17 -2.81
C SER A 265 19.50 4.85 -3.66
N GLY A 266 19.53 3.70 -4.35
CA GLY A 266 20.73 3.21 -5.05
C GLY A 266 21.84 2.76 -4.10
N ARG A 267 21.52 2.41 -2.86
CA ARG A 267 22.47 1.91 -1.84
C ARG A 267 22.12 0.51 -1.39
N THR A 268 23.12 -0.25 -0.99
CA THR A 268 22.96 -1.58 -0.40
C THR A 268 22.18 -1.53 0.91
N SER A 269 21.68 -2.68 1.33
CA SER A 269 21.26 -2.92 2.71
C SER A 269 21.32 -4.40 3.07
N THR A 270 21.13 -4.64 4.35
CA THR A 270 21.18 -5.90 5.06
C THR A 270 20.10 -5.80 6.15
N PRO A 271 19.46 -6.92 6.54
CA PRO A 271 18.42 -6.91 7.57
C PRO A 271 18.84 -6.17 8.85
N GLY A 272 17.95 -5.33 9.38
CA GLY A 272 18.22 -4.41 10.49
C GLY A 272 19.07 -3.18 10.12
N CYS A 273 19.22 -2.84 8.83
CA CYS A 273 20.28 -1.95 8.32
C CYS A 273 21.70 -2.31 8.84
N ALA A 274 22.02 -3.59 9.04
CA ALA A 274 23.25 -3.98 9.74
C ALA A 274 24.53 -3.64 8.95
N GLY A 275 25.27 -2.61 9.38
CA GLY A 275 26.58 -2.22 8.83
C GLY A 275 26.53 -0.99 7.91
N GLU A 276 27.64 -0.72 7.21
CA GLU A 276 27.74 0.41 6.27
C GLU A 276 27.00 0.12 4.96
N ARG A 277 26.16 1.07 4.53
CA ARG A 277 25.34 0.95 3.32
C ARG A 277 26.03 1.65 2.17
N THR A 278 26.70 0.93 1.27
CA THR A 278 27.47 1.52 0.17
C THR A 278 26.60 1.86 -1.05
N THR A 279 27.06 2.78 -1.89
CA THR A 279 26.41 3.07 -3.18
C THR A 279 26.61 1.88 -4.14
N VAL A 280 25.54 1.45 -4.79
CA VAL A 280 25.60 0.37 -5.78
C VAL A 280 26.26 0.88 -7.07
N PRO A 281 27.30 0.19 -7.60
CA PRO A 281 27.98 0.61 -8.81
C PRO A 281 27.13 0.38 -10.07
N PRO A 282 27.46 1.00 -11.22
CA PRO A 282 26.87 0.68 -12.52
C PRO A 282 26.91 -0.83 -12.83
N GLY A 283 25.93 -1.29 -13.61
CA GLY A 283 25.77 -2.70 -13.99
C GLY A 283 24.31 -3.12 -14.15
N THR A 284 24.10 -4.39 -14.49
CA THR A 284 22.76 -5.00 -14.59
C THR A 284 22.36 -5.63 -13.26
N TYR A 285 21.10 -5.44 -12.89
CA TYR A 285 20.49 -5.95 -11.66
C TYR A 285 19.11 -6.54 -11.96
N GLN A 286 18.60 -7.33 -11.04
CA GLN A 286 17.25 -7.88 -11.08
C GLN A 286 16.44 -7.38 -9.90
N LEU A 287 15.16 -7.13 -10.16
CA LEU A 287 14.14 -6.78 -9.18
C LEU A 287 13.26 -8.00 -8.93
N LEU A 288 13.09 -8.36 -7.66
CA LEU A 288 12.19 -9.41 -7.19
C LEU A 288 11.13 -8.79 -6.27
N ALA A 289 9.89 -9.23 -6.41
CA ALA A 289 8.78 -8.89 -5.53
C ALA A 289 8.27 -10.17 -4.84
N ARG A 290 7.86 -10.06 -3.58
CA ARG A 290 7.36 -11.17 -2.76
C ARG A 290 6.14 -10.73 -1.96
N LEU A 291 5.11 -11.57 -1.87
CA LEU A 291 4.03 -11.47 -0.88
C LEU A 291 3.93 -12.82 -0.16
N ASP A 292 4.16 -12.85 1.15
CA ASP A 292 4.26 -14.10 1.94
C ASP A 292 5.21 -15.13 1.26
N GLY A 293 4.69 -16.26 0.77
CA GLY A 293 5.44 -17.28 0.03
C GLY A 293 5.47 -17.08 -1.49
N ILE A 294 4.64 -16.20 -2.06
CA ILE A 294 4.53 -15.95 -3.50
C ILE A 294 5.67 -15.05 -3.95
N MET A 295 6.42 -15.48 -4.98
CA MET A 295 7.53 -14.73 -5.58
C MET A 295 7.19 -14.33 -7.02
N SER A 296 7.63 -13.14 -7.44
CA SER A 296 7.56 -12.72 -8.84
C SER A 296 8.67 -13.35 -9.68
N GLU A 297 8.47 -13.33 -11.01
CA GLU A 297 9.57 -13.45 -11.95
C GLU A 297 10.56 -12.27 -11.77
N PRO A 298 11.88 -12.46 -12.04
CA PRO A 298 12.87 -11.39 -11.89
C PRO A 298 12.80 -10.39 -13.05
N VAL A 299 12.62 -9.09 -12.74
CA VAL A 299 12.65 -8.02 -13.75
C VAL A 299 14.03 -7.37 -13.82
N SER A 300 14.66 -7.41 -14.99
CA SER A 300 16.02 -6.86 -15.17
C SER A 300 16.00 -5.35 -15.45
N PHE A 301 16.95 -4.62 -14.86
CA PHE A 301 17.19 -3.20 -15.11
C PHE A 301 18.69 -2.87 -15.00
N THR A 302 19.11 -1.73 -15.55
CA THR A 302 20.52 -1.30 -15.56
C THR A 302 20.74 0.01 -14.80
N LEU A 303 21.86 0.08 -14.08
CA LEU A 303 22.43 1.33 -13.59
C LEU A 303 23.59 1.73 -14.50
N THR A 304 23.55 2.93 -15.07
CA THR A 304 24.59 3.47 -15.96
C THR A 304 25.52 4.42 -15.21
N GLY A 305 26.77 4.52 -15.65
CA GLY A 305 27.76 5.48 -15.14
C GLY A 305 27.58 6.88 -15.71
#